data_AF-A0A935QI82-F1
#
_entry.id   AF-A0A935QI82-F1
#
_cell.length_a   1.000
_cell.length_b   1.000
_cell.length_c   1.000
_cell.angle_alpha   90.00
_cell.angle_beta   90.00
_cell.angle_gamma   90.00
#
_symmetry.space_group_name_H-M   'P 1'
#
loop_
_entity.id
_entity.type
_entity.pdbx_description
1 polymer ?
#
loop_
_entity_poly.entity_id
_entity_poly.type
_entity_poly.pdbx_seq_one_letter_code
_entity_poly.pdbx_strand_id
1 'polypeptide(L)'
;MTAAQLGQAWVGVRSTALKTEGYQPNVLASALITDQAYRDLAGKPVMCQQPTAFPGVTRVTVLGHRLEDFRGVQSCVSDAEYTISSGLRVHELNVVFTAEDHEGTAVLVQLVGRAPQAAWASVKPQVQAVMESLTVTP
;
A
#
# COMPACT_ATOMS: atom_id res chain seq x y z
N MET A 1 20.32 -9.83 -10.29
CA MET A 1 20.33 -9.83 -8.82
C MET A 1 18.95 -10.27 -8.36
N THR A 2 18.85 -11.15 -7.35
CA THR A 2 17.55 -11.58 -6.84
C THR A 2 17.01 -10.52 -5.87
N ALA A 3 15.82 -10.00 -6.13
CA ALA A 3 15.12 -9.12 -5.19
C ALA A 3 14.92 -9.87 -3.86
N ALA A 4 15.35 -9.28 -2.75
CA ALA A 4 15.26 -9.89 -1.42
C ALA A 4 14.22 -9.12 -0.60
N GLN A 5 13.21 -9.82 -0.08
CA GLN A 5 12.19 -9.20 0.76
C GLN A 5 12.76 -8.96 2.17
N LEU A 6 12.78 -7.69 2.60
CA LEU A 6 13.31 -7.29 3.91
C LEU A 6 12.33 -7.61 5.05
N GLY A 7 11.02 -7.55 4.79
CA GLY A 7 10.00 -7.88 5.77
C GLY A 7 8.60 -7.38 5.43
N GLN A 8 7.64 -7.71 6.30
CA GLN A 8 6.27 -7.20 6.29
C GLN A 8 5.81 -6.92 7.72
N ALA A 9 5.08 -5.81 7.92
CA ALA A 9 4.45 -5.46 9.18
C ALA A 9 2.97 -5.14 8.97
N TRP A 10 2.12 -5.60 9.88
CA TRP A 10 0.68 -5.37 9.86
C TRP A 10 0.27 -4.50 11.03
N VAL A 11 -0.45 -3.41 10.76
CA VAL A 11 -1.03 -2.53 11.77
C VAL A 11 -2.54 -2.52 11.60
N GLY A 12 -3.26 -3.07 12.58
CA GLY A 12 -4.72 -3.00 12.60
C GLY A 12 -5.18 -1.57 12.87
N VAL A 13 -6.04 -1.02 12.02
CA VAL A 13 -6.63 0.31 12.24
C VAL A 13 -7.85 0.15 13.14
N ARG A 14 -7.80 0.75 14.34
CA ARG A 14 -8.93 0.73 15.27
C ARG A 14 -10.02 1.67 14.75
N SER A 15 -11.15 1.10 14.35
CA SER A 15 -12.34 1.85 13.94
C SER A 15 -13.57 1.31 14.67
N THR A 16 -14.40 2.20 15.23
CA THR A 16 -15.75 1.85 15.68
C THR A 16 -16.68 1.58 14.50
N ALA A 17 -16.37 2.15 13.34
CA ALA A 17 -16.97 1.84 12.07
C ALA A 17 -16.33 0.58 11.47
N LEU A 18 -16.68 -0.59 12.01
CA LEU A 18 -16.86 -1.85 11.26
C LEU A 18 -15.86 -2.99 11.53
N LYS A 19 -16.39 -4.04 12.20
CA LYS A 19 -16.21 -5.43 11.79
C LYS A 19 -17.37 -5.80 10.86
N THR A 20 -17.56 -5.14 9.72
CA THR A 20 -18.52 -5.68 8.74
C THR A 20 -17.91 -6.94 8.15
N GLU A 21 -18.68 -8.02 8.19
CA GLU A 21 -18.37 -9.26 7.47
C GLU A 21 -16.99 -9.86 7.82
N GLY A 22 -16.51 -9.63 9.06
CA GLY A 22 -15.27 -10.21 9.56
C GLY A 22 -13.97 -9.60 9.00
N TYR A 23 -14.04 -8.54 8.18
CA TYR A 23 -12.85 -7.86 7.66
C TYR A 23 -12.53 -6.61 8.48
N GLN A 24 -11.37 -6.60 9.13
CA GLN A 24 -10.90 -5.46 9.92
C GLN A 24 -10.05 -4.52 9.05
N PRO A 25 -10.31 -3.19 9.10
CA PRO A 25 -9.42 -2.21 8.48
C PRO A 25 -7.96 -2.38 8.91
N ASN A 26 -7.03 -2.36 7.97
CA ASN A 26 -5.63 -2.63 8.23
C ASN A 26 -4.71 -1.79 7.33
N VAL A 27 -3.47 -1.63 7.79
CA VAL A 27 -2.35 -1.13 7.00
C VAL A 27 -1.25 -2.19 7.01
N LEU A 28 -0.81 -2.60 5.82
CA LEU A 28 0.36 -3.43 5.57
C LEU A 28 1.50 -2.53 5.13
N ALA A 29 2.68 -2.70 5.73
CA ALA A 29 3.93 -2.15 5.23
C ALA A 29 4.82 -3.29 4.73
N SER A 30 5.37 -3.17 3.53
CA SER A 30 6.34 -4.10 2.95
C SER A 30 7.56 -3.34 2.43
N ALA A 31 8.72 -3.98 2.53
CA ALA A 31 9.97 -3.47 1.99
C ALA A 31 10.68 -4.56 1.19
N LEU A 32 11.14 -4.22 0.00
CA LEU A 32 11.80 -5.11 -0.94
C LEU A 32 13.11 -4.48 -1.40
N ILE A 33 14.25 -5.14 -1.14
CA ILE A 33 15.51 -4.79 -1.81
C ILE A 33 15.31 -5.04 -3.30
N THR A 34 15.61 -4.01 -4.07
CA THR A 34 15.46 -4.05 -5.51
C THR A 34 16.74 -3.59 -6.19
N ASP A 35 16.87 -3.88 -7.48
CA ASP A 35 18.03 -3.43 -8.24
C ASP A 35 17.95 -1.94 -8.58
N GLN A 36 19.06 -1.41 -9.11
CA GLN A 36 19.17 0.00 -9.49
C GLN A 36 18.10 0.43 -10.50
N ALA A 37 17.58 -0.49 -11.33
CA ALA A 37 16.59 -0.16 -12.34
C ALA A 37 15.24 0.27 -11.73
N TYR A 38 14.90 -0.24 -10.54
CA TYR A 38 13.69 0.19 -9.82
C TYR A 38 13.81 1.60 -9.23
N ARG A 39 15.03 2.07 -8.94
CA ARG A 39 15.26 3.48 -8.59
C ARG A 39 14.82 4.39 -9.72
N ASP A 40 15.12 4.00 -10.96
CA ASP A 40 14.69 4.75 -12.14
C ASP A 40 13.18 4.67 -12.38
N LEU A 41 12.47 3.74 -11.72
CA LEU A 41 11.01 3.65 -11.77
C LEU A 41 10.34 4.48 -10.67
N ALA A 42 11.08 4.92 -9.64
CA ALA A 42 10.60 5.81 -8.59
C ALA A 42 9.89 7.02 -9.20
N GLY A 43 8.67 7.29 -8.75
CA GLY A 43 7.88 8.41 -9.27
C GLY A 43 7.42 8.26 -10.72
N LYS A 44 7.56 7.10 -11.37
CA LYS A 44 6.97 6.84 -12.69
C LYS A 44 5.58 6.19 -12.57
N PRO A 45 4.66 6.46 -13.52
CA PRO A 45 3.33 5.85 -13.52
C PRO A 45 3.32 4.32 -13.51
N VAL A 46 4.39 3.67 -14.00
CA VAL A 46 4.50 2.21 -14.01
C VAL A 46 4.52 1.61 -12.60
N MET A 47 5.01 2.35 -11.59
CA MET A 47 4.94 1.93 -10.18
C MET A 47 3.51 1.94 -9.63
N CYS A 48 2.61 2.68 -10.26
CA CYS A 48 1.21 2.80 -9.86
C CYS A 48 0.31 1.66 -10.33
N GLN A 49 0.80 0.84 -11.27
CA GLN A 49 -0.03 -0.09 -12.01
C GLN A 49 -0.06 -1.50 -11.42
N GLN A 50 0.56 -1.74 -10.27
CA GLN A 50 0.56 -3.05 -9.64
C GLN A 50 -0.51 -3.13 -8.55
N PRO A 51 -1.73 -3.64 -8.86
CA PRO A 51 -2.69 -3.95 -7.82
C PRO A 51 -2.08 -4.98 -6.87
N THR A 52 -2.20 -4.73 -5.57
CA THR A 52 -1.65 -5.61 -4.56
C THR A 52 -2.46 -6.91 -4.53
N ALA A 53 -1.88 -8.01 -4.98
CA ALA A 53 -2.53 -9.32 -4.89
C ALA A 53 -2.70 -9.72 -3.42
N PHE A 54 -3.86 -10.25 -3.05
CA PHE A 54 -4.08 -10.89 -1.76
C PHE A 54 -5.09 -12.06 -1.87
N PRO A 55 -5.07 -13.01 -0.91
CA PRO A 55 -5.88 -14.22 -1.02
C PRO A 55 -7.37 -13.94 -1.19
N GLY A 56 -8.01 -14.68 -2.08
CA GLY A 56 -9.44 -14.62 -2.30
C GLY A 56 -9.92 -13.51 -3.25
N VAL A 57 -9.04 -12.65 -3.79
CA VAL A 57 -9.42 -11.67 -4.81
C VAL A 57 -9.94 -12.37 -6.06
N THR A 58 -11.14 -12.01 -6.52
CA THR A 58 -11.78 -12.51 -7.75
C THR A 58 -11.89 -11.44 -8.83
N ARG A 59 -11.95 -10.16 -8.45
CA ARG A 59 -11.98 -9.01 -9.36
C ARG A 59 -11.26 -7.82 -8.75
N VAL A 60 -10.59 -7.04 -9.59
CA VAL A 60 -9.95 -5.77 -9.25
C VAL A 60 -10.44 -4.67 -10.18
N THR A 61 -10.74 -3.51 -9.63
CA THR A 61 -11.03 -2.27 -10.36
C THR A 61 -10.05 -1.20 -9.87
N VAL A 62 -9.15 -0.75 -10.74
CA VAL A 62 -8.28 0.40 -10.45
C VAL A 62 -9.11 1.67 -10.61
N LEU A 63 -9.25 2.45 -9.52
CA LEU A 63 -10.03 3.68 -9.52
C LEU A 63 -9.23 4.87 -10.04
N GLY A 64 -7.92 4.86 -9.81
CA GLY A 64 -7.03 5.90 -10.29
C GLY A 64 -5.65 5.78 -9.68
N HIS A 65 -4.73 6.58 -10.20
CA HIS A 65 -3.41 6.76 -9.63
C HIS A 65 -2.94 8.20 -9.80
N ARG A 66 -2.00 8.60 -8.95
CA ARG A 66 -1.37 9.91 -8.98
C ARG A 66 0.04 9.81 -8.44
N LEU A 67 0.88 10.73 -8.89
CA LEU A 67 2.18 10.97 -8.29
C LEU A 67 2.01 12.07 -7.25
N GLU A 68 2.47 11.84 -6.03
CA GLU A 68 2.45 12.81 -4.95
C GLU A 68 3.76 12.77 -4.17
N ASP A 69 4.06 13.88 -3.50
CA ASP A 69 5.13 13.91 -2.52
C ASP A 69 4.64 13.23 -1.24
N PHE A 70 5.27 12.14 -0.85
CA PHE A 70 5.05 11.49 0.44
C PHE A 70 6.32 11.67 1.28
N ARG A 71 6.29 12.67 2.17
CA ARG A 71 7.39 13.00 3.09
C ARG A 71 8.70 13.37 2.40
N GLY A 72 8.63 14.18 1.35
CA GLY A 72 9.79 14.63 0.59
C GLY A 72 10.31 13.61 -0.41
N VAL A 73 9.61 12.46 -0.57
CA VAL A 73 9.95 11.43 -1.55
C VAL A 73 8.83 11.34 -2.58
N GLN A 74 9.20 11.42 -3.85
CA GLN A 74 8.25 11.23 -4.93
C GLN A 74 7.68 9.82 -4.89
N SER A 75 6.37 9.74 -4.72
CA SER A 75 5.65 8.51 -4.46
C SER A 75 4.53 8.33 -5.46
N CYS A 76 4.23 7.07 -5.76
CA CYS A 76 3.00 6.76 -6.46
C CYS A 76 1.93 6.37 -5.45
N VAL A 77 0.74 6.96 -5.60
CA VAL A 77 -0.46 6.53 -4.89
C VAL A 77 -1.52 6.05 -5.85
N SER A 78 -2.07 4.87 -5.57
CA SER A 78 -3.15 4.24 -6.33
C SER A 78 -4.31 3.88 -5.42
N ASP A 79 -5.53 4.14 -5.90
CA ASP A 79 -6.77 3.75 -5.24
C ASP A 79 -7.40 2.61 -6.07
N ALA A 80 -7.81 1.52 -5.41
CA ALA A 80 -8.40 0.36 -6.06
C ALA A 80 -9.53 -0.27 -5.23
N GLU A 81 -10.44 -0.95 -5.91
CA GLU A 81 -11.47 -1.77 -5.28
C GLU A 81 -11.33 -3.22 -5.69
N TYR A 82 -11.44 -4.09 -4.69
CA TYR A 82 -11.35 -5.53 -4.84
C TYR A 82 -12.69 -6.15 -4.49
N THR A 83 -13.10 -7.14 -5.28
CA THR A 83 -14.12 -8.10 -4.85
C THR A 83 -13.40 -9.38 -4.47
N ILE A 84 -13.66 -9.89 -3.26
CA ILE A 84 -13.11 -11.17 -2.81
C ILE A 84 -14.14 -12.29 -2.93
N SER A 85 -13.73 -13.54 -2.74
CA SER A 85 -14.54 -14.75 -2.96
C SER A 85 -15.82 -14.83 -2.14
N SER A 86 -15.89 -14.11 -1.01
CA SER A 86 -17.12 -13.98 -0.21
C SER A 86 -18.13 -12.98 -0.79
N GLY A 87 -17.79 -12.26 -1.86
CA GLY A 87 -18.56 -11.15 -2.40
C GLY A 87 -18.29 -9.80 -1.71
N LEU A 88 -17.54 -9.79 -0.60
CA LEU A 88 -17.14 -8.56 0.09
C LEU A 88 -16.33 -7.67 -0.85
N ARG A 89 -16.67 -6.38 -0.85
CA ARG A 89 -15.90 -5.34 -1.53
C ARG A 89 -14.94 -4.68 -0.56
N VAL A 90 -13.66 -4.63 -0.93
CA VAL A 90 -12.58 -4.02 -0.16
C VAL A 90 -12.02 -2.86 -0.96
N HIS A 91 -11.91 -1.70 -0.34
CA HIS A 91 -11.20 -0.55 -0.91
C HIS A 91 -9.75 -0.57 -0.42
N GLU A 92 -8.82 -0.26 -1.32
CA GLU A 92 -7.39 -0.20 -1.06
C GLU A 92 -6.85 1.18 -1.43
N LEU A 93 -6.03 1.73 -0.55
CA LEU A 93 -5.08 2.80 -0.84
C LEU A 93 -3.69 2.19 -0.82
N ASN A 94 -2.95 2.34 -1.90
CA ASN A 94 -1.60 1.80 -2.03
C ASN A 94 -0.63 2.94 -2.33
N VAL A 95 0.41 3.08 -1.51
CA VAL A 95 1.46 4.09 -1.60
C VAL A 95 2.78 3.36 -1.82
N VAL A 96 3.46 3.66 -2.92
CA VAL A 96 4.73 3.02 -3.27
C VAL A 96 5.78 4.10 -3.51
N PHE A 97 6.93 3.94 -2.86
CA PHE A 97 8.07 4.84 -2.98
C PHE A 97 9.37 4.09 -2.83
N THR A 98 10.48 4.73 -3.20
CA THR A 98 11.82 4.16 -3.04
C THR A 98 12.57 4.88 -1.93
N ALA A 99 13.23 4.11 -1.09
CA ALA A 99 14.22 4.58 -0.12
C ALA A 99 15.61 4.01 -0.47
N GLU A 100 16.64 4.49 0.21
CA GLU A 100 17.98 3.92 0.17
C GLU A 100 18.33 3.41 1.57
N ASP A 101 19.01 2.27 1.66
CA ASP A 101 19.61 1.81 2.92
C ASP A 101 20.96 2.50 3.19
N HIS A 102 21.57 2.21 4.34
CA HIS A 102 22.89 2.74 4.71
C HIS A 102 24.04 2.39 3.73
N GLU A 103 23.88 1.40 2.86
CA GLU A 103 24.87 1.01 1.83
C GLU A 103 24.55 1.62 0.46
N GLY A 104 23.48 2.40 0.35
CA GLY A 104 23.02 3.02 -0.90
C GLY A 104 22.22 2.07 -1.81
N THR A 105 21.80 0.91 -1.30
CA THR A 105 20.95 -0.04 -2.01
C THR A 105 19.53 0.51 -2.12
N ALA A 106 18.94 0.43 -3.31
CA ALA A 106 17.55 0.85 -3.52
C ALA A 106 16.57 -0.13 -2.83
N VAL A 107 15.67 0.43 -2.02
CA VAL A 107 14.61 -0.31 -1.34
C VAL A 107 13.27 0.20 -1.82
N LEU A 108 12.45 -0.68 -2.38
CA LEU A 108 11.06 -0.38 -2.70
C LEU A 108 10.22 -0.55 -1.43
N VAL A 109 9.59 0.53 -0.97
CA VAL A 109 8.68 0.54 0.16
C VAL A 109 7.25 0.65 -0.36
N GLN A 110 6.38 -0.22 0.12
CA GLN A 110 4.98 -0.24 -0.23
C GLN A 110 4.12 -0.23 1.04
N LEU A 111 3.21 0.72 1.13
CA LEU A 111 2.22 0.84 2.20
C LEU A 111 0.83 0.61 1.61
N VAL A 112 0.09 -0.35 2.16
CA VAL A 112 -1.21 -0.77 1.64
C VAL A 112 -2.25 -0.69 2.74
N GLY A 113 -3.23 0.18 2.57
CA GLY A 113 -4.31 0.41 3.51
C GLY A 113 -5.60 -0.14 2.96
N ARG A 114 -6.28 -1.00 3.71
CA ARG A 114 -7.49 -1.69 3.25
C ARG A 114 -8.61 -1.56 4.26
N ALA A 115 -9.83 -1.44 3.74
CA ALA A 115 -11.04 -1.58 4.56
C ALA A 115 -12.22 -2.04 3.69
N PRO A 116 -13.32 -2.52 4.29
CA PRO A 116 -14.56 -2.74 3.56
C PRO A 116 -14.99 -1.48 2.83
N GLN A 117 -15.46 -1.60 1.59
CA GLN A 117 -15.84 -0.44 0.76
C GLN A 117 -16.92 0.42 1.45
N ALA A 118 -17.87 -0.20 2.14
CA ALA A 118 -18.89 0.49 2.93
C ALA A 118 -18.32 1.29 4.12
N ALA A 119 -17.14 0.91 4.62
CA ALA A 119 -16.42 1.61 5.70
C ALA A 119 -15.55 2.74 5.20
N TRP A 120 -15.18 2.72 3.91
CA TRP A 120 -13.99 3.39 3.43
C TRP A 120 -13.98 4.89 3.74
N ALA A 121 -15.08 5.59 3.46
CA ALA A 121 -15.17 7.02 3.67
C ALA A 121 -14.92 7.45 5.13
N SER A 122 -15.31 6.62 6.11
CA SER A 122 -15.15 6.95 7.53
C SER A 122 -13.81 6.50 8.12
N VAL A 123 -13.14 5.52 7.49
CA VAL A 123 -11.86 4.94 7.97
C VAL A 123 -10.64 5.42 7.20
N LYS A 124 -10.83 6.00 6.00
CA LYS A 124 -9.74 6.50 5.15
C LYS A 124 -8.83 7.49 5.89
N PRO A 125 -9.33 8.49 6.66
CA PRO A 125 -8.44 9.40 7.39
C PRO A 125 -7.53 8.69 8.39
N GLN A 126 -8.03 7.66 9.08
CA GLN A 126 -7.26 6.89 10.06
C GLN A 126 -6.24 5.97 9.37
N VAL A 127 -6.60 5.37 8.23
CA VAL A 127 -5.68 4.61 7.39
C VAL A 127 -4.53 5.50 6.90
N GLN A 128 -4.86 6.70 6.40
CA GLN A 128 -3.85 7.69 5.98
C GLN A 128 -2.97 8.14 7.14
N ALA A 129 -3.55 8.46 8.30
CA ALA A 129 -2.78 8.84 9.49
C ALA A 129 -1.81 7.73 9.95
N VAL A 130 -2.22 6.45 9.88
CA VAL A 130 -1.32 5.33 10.17
C VAL A 130 -0.19 5.27 9.15
N MET A 131 -0.50 5.35 7.85
CA MET A 131 0.53 5.40 6.80
C MET A 131 1.51 6.56 6.99
N GLU A 132 1.00 7.75 7.32
CA GLU A 132 1.78 8.97 7.59
C GLU A 132 2.59 8.91 8.89
N SER A 133 2.28 7.98 9.79
CA SER A 133 3.06 7.74 11.02
C SER A 133 4.22 6.74 10.85
N LEU A 134 4.20 5.89 9.81
CA LEU A 134 5.20 4.83 9.61
C LEU A 134 6.55 5.39 9.21
N THR A 135 7.58 5.30 10.05
CA THR A 135 8.94 5.75 9.71
C THR A 135 9.70 4.67 8.95
N VAL A 136 10.40 5.08 7.87
CA VAL A 136 11.40 4.24 7.20
C VAL A 136 12.78 4.70 7.66
N THR A 137 13.54 3.79 8.28
CA THR A 137 14.90 4.06 8.75
C THR A 137 15.88 3.26 7.88
N PRO A 138 16.88 3.90 7.25
CA PRO A 138 17.93 3.23 6.46
C PRO A 138 18.79 2.22 7.22
#